data_AF-A0A9D3S234-F1
#
_entry.id   AF-A0A9D3S234-F1
#
_cell.length_a   1.000
_cell.length_b   1.000
_cell.length_c   1.000
_cell.angle_alpha   90.00
_cell.angle_beta   90.00
_cell.angle_gamma   90.00
#
_symmetry.space_group_name_H-M   'P 1'
#
loop_
_entity.id
_entity.type
_entity.pdbx_description
1 polymer ?
#
loop_
_entity_poly.entity_id
_entity_poly.type
_entity_poly.pdbx_seq_one_letter_code
_entity_poly.pdbx_strand_id
1 'polypeptide(L)'
;MNPQQMEQMGQFRITVWEEENFQGKRCEFILECQNIMERGFRKIRSIKVENGPWVAYQFPGYRGYQYILERDRHQGEYRNYMEYSTQAHTNQVQSIRRIQH
;
A
#
# COMPACT_ATOMS: atom_id res chain seq x y z
N MET A 1 6.99 -13.85 23.06
CA MET A 1 6.94 -13.80 21.57
C MET A 1 8.30 -14.22 21.05
N ASN A 2 8.37 -14.98 19.95
CA ASN A 2 9.65 -15.47 19.38
C ASN A 2 10.42 -14.29 18.73
N PRO A 3 11.76 -14.20 18.87
CA PRO A 3 12.60 -13.24 18.14
C PRO A 3 12.28 -13.08 16.65
N GLN A 4 11.98 -14.17 15.93
CA GLN A 4 11.57 -14.12 14.52
C GLN A 4 10.24 -13.37 14.30
N GLN A 5 9.31 -13.43 15.26
CA GLN A 5 8.07 -12.67 15.22
C GLN A 5 8.32 -11.19 15.52
N MET A 6 9.29 -10.86 16.39
CA MET A 6 9.72 -9.47 16.64
C MET A 6 10.42 -8.85 15.43
N GLU A 7 11.26 -9.61 14.73
CA GLU A 7 11.90 -9.16 13.48
C GLU A 7 10.88 -8.91 12.36
N GLN A 8 9.88 -9.79 12.20
CA GLN A 8 8.77 -9.56 11.28
C GLN A 8 7.93 -8.34 11.62
N MET A 9 7.83 -7.96 12.90
CA MET A 9 7.15 -6.73 13.32
C MET A 9 7.96 -5.46 13.01
N GLY A 10 9.28 -5.58 12.83
CA GLY A 10 10.16 -4.46 12.50
C GLY A 10 10.32 -4.20 10.99
N GLN A 11 10.00 -5.17 10.15
CA GLN A 11 10.14 -5.03 8.70
C GLN A 11 8.95 -4.31 8.07
N PHE A 12 9.19 -3.24 7.31
CA PHE A 12 8.15 -2.58 6.50
C PHE A 12 7.42 -3.60 5.64
N ARG A 13 6.09 -3.55 5.62
CA ARG A 13 5.27 -4.46 4.83
C ARG A 13 3.95 -3.81 4.45
N ILE A 14 3.61 -3.91 3.17
CA ILE A 14 2.34 -3.49 2.61
C ILE A 14 1.85 -4.55 1.63
N THR A 15 0.57 -4.88 1.68
CA THR A 15 -0.09 -5.74 0.71
C THR A 15 -1.11 -4.94 -0.09
N VAL A 16 -1.18 -5.16 -1.40
CA VAL A 16 -2.16 -4.54 -2.29
C VAL A 16 -3.00 -5.59 -2.98
N TRP A 17 -4.25 -5.25 -3.27
CA TRP A 17 -5.22 -6.13 -3.92
C TRP A 17 -5.88 -5.45 -5.11
N GLU A 18 -6.21 -6.26 -6.12
CA GLU A 18 -6.87 -5.80 -7.34
C GLU A 18 -8.35 -5.42 -7.12
N GLU A 19 -9.00 -6.01 -6.12
CA GLU A 19 -10.39 -5.70 -5.75
C GLU A 19 -10.51 -5.10 -4.34
N GLU A 20 -11.69 -4.56 -4.04
CA GLU A 20 -12.03 -4.04 -2.71
C GLU A 20 -12.10 -5.18 -1.69
N ASN A 21 -12.07 -4.83 -0.40
CA ASN A 21 -12.21 -5.78 0.72
C ASN A 21 -11.20 -6.95 0.68
N PHE A 22 -9.98 -6.67 0.22
CA PHE A 22 -8.85 -7.59 0.20
C PHE A 22 -9.09 -8.85 -0.65
N GLN A 23 -9.78 -8.68 -1.78
CA GLN A 23 -10.13 -9.76 -2.71
C GLN A 23 -9.30 -9.73 -4.00
N GLY A 24 -9.33 -10.84 -4.73
CA GLY A 24 -8.68 -10.97 -6.04
C GLY A 24 -7.16 -11.13 -5.95
N LYS A 25 -6.47 -10.79 -7.04
CA LYS A 25 -5.01 -10.88 -7.13
C LYS A 25 -4.38 -9.96 -6.08
N ARG A 26 -3.36 -10.46 -5.37
CA ARG A 26 -2.63 -9.72 -4.34
C ARG A 26 -1.13 -9.81 -4.51
N CYS A 27 -0.42 -8.81 -4.00
CA CYS A 27 1.04 -8.79 -3.96
C CYS A 27 1.50 -8.07 -2.70
N GLU A 28 2.48 -8.66 -2.02
CA GLU A 28 3.12 -8.11 -0.84
C GLU A 28 4.42 -7.40 -1.25
N PHE A 29 4.69 -6.26 -0.63
CA PHE A 29 5.89 -5.47 -0.84
C PHE A 29 6.55 -5.16 0.51
N ILE A 30 7.86 -5.43 0.59
CA ILE A 30 8.73 -5.06 1.72
C ILE A 30 9.70 -3.92 1.35
N LEU A 31 9.78 -3.60 0.05
CA LEU A 31 10.58 -2.52 -0.52
C LEU A 31 9.69 -1.65 -1.41
N GLU A 32 10.21 -0.49 -1.80
CA GLU A 32 9.56 0.36 -2.79
C GLU A 32 9.38 -0.32 -4.15
N CYS A 33 8.35 0.10 -4.88
CA CYS A 33 8.03 -0.37 -6.23
C CYS A 33 7.67 0.82 -7.10
N GLN A 34 8.46 1.07 -8.15
CA GLN A 34 8.24 2.17 -9.08
C GLN A 34 7.08 1.94 -10.04
N ASN A 35 6.66 0.70 -10.26
CA ASN A 35 5.56 0.37 -11.15
C ASN A 35 4.90 -0.95 -10.73
N ILE A 36 3.79 -0.86 -9.99
CA ILE A 36 3.02 -2.04 -9.55
C ILE A 36 2.41 -2.77 -10.76
N MET A 37 2.16 -2.07 -11.86
CA MET A 37 1.53 -2.62 -13.06
C MET A 37 2.40 -3.69 -13.74
N GLU A 38 3.72 -3.62 -13.59
CA GLU A 38 4.66 -4.65 -14.07
C GLU A 38 4.50 -6.00 -13.34
N ARG A 39 3.82 -6.02 -12.20
CA ARG A 39 3.40 -7.27 -11.52
C ARG A 39 2.11 -7.84 -12.13
N GLY A 40 1.60 -7.26 -13.22
CA GLY A 40 0.40 -7.68 -13.94
C GLY A 40 -0.90 -7.33 -13.21
N PHE A 41 -0.93 -6.23 -12.46
CA PHE A 41 -2.16 -5.66 -11.91
C PHE A 41 -2.81 -4.74 -12.94
N ARG A 42 -4.15 -4.67 -12.98
CA ARG A 42 -4.87 -3.67 -13.79
C ARG A 42 -5.35 -2.47 -12.97
N LYS A 43 -5.53 -2.67 -11.68
CA LYS A 43 -6.02 -1.67 -10.71
C LYS A 43 -5.61 -2.12 -9.31
N ILE A 44 -5.60 -1.18 -8.38
CA ILE A 44 -5.45 -1.44 -6.94
C ILE A 44 -6.68 -0.86 -6.26
N ARG A 45 -7.43 -1.69 -5.54
CA ARG A 45 -8.72 -1.29 -4.96
C ARG A 45 -8.77 -1.43 -3.44
N SER A 46 -7.90 -2.23 -2.85
CA SER A 46 -7.70 -2.24 -1.41
C SER A 46 -6.23 -2.46 -1.05
N ILE A 47 -5.84 -1.94 0.12
CA ILE A 47 -4.46 -1.90 0.59
C ILE A 47 -4.43 -2.20 2.09
N LYS A 48 -3.45 -2.98 2.52
CA LYS A 48 -3.18 -3.26 3.93
C LYS A 48 -1.75 -2.87 4.26
N VAL A 49 -1.57 -2.04 5.27
CA VAL A 49 -0.27 -1.68 5.83
C VAL A 49 -0.06 -2.49 7.09
N GLU A 50 0.64 -3.61 6.98
CA GLU A 50 1.00 -4.42 8.14
C GLU A 50 2.12 -3.75 8.95
N ASN A 51 3.03 -3.04 8.29
CA ASN A 51 4.06 -2.23 8.93
C ASN A 51 4.53 -1.08 8.03
N GLY A 52 4.61 0.14 8.57
CA GLY A 52 4.79 1.36 7.78
C GLY A 52 5.45 2.49 8.57
N PRO A 53 5.32 3.76 8.14
CA PRO A 53 4.36 4.26 7.14
C PRO A 53 4.78 4.14 5.66
N TRP A 54 3.80 4.06 4.77
CA TRP A 54 4.01 4.02 3.31
C TRP A 54 3.38 5.24 2.64
N VAL A 55 3.86 5.55 1.44
CA VAL A 55 3.16 6.44 0.51
C VAL A 55 2.93 5.73 -0.82
N ALA A 56 1.68 5.77 -1.27
CA ALA A 56 1.27 5.34 -2.60
C ALA A 56 1.13 6.54 -3.54
N TYR A 57 1.29 6.31 -4.83
CA TYR A 57 1.27 7.35 -5.85
C TYR A 57 0.40 6.95 -7.03
N GLN A 58 -0.22 7.97 -7.63
CA GLN A 58 -1.09 7.81 -8.79
C GLN A 58 -0.39 7.17 -10.00
N PHE A 59 0.83 7.58 -10.30
CA PHE A 59 1.56 7.15 -11.50
C PHE A 59 2.85 6.39 -11.15
N PRO A 60 3.45 5.70 -12.13
CA PRO A 60 4.74 5.07 -11.96
C PRO A 60 5.83 6.12 -11.70
N GLY A 61 6.87 5.70 -10.99
CA GLY A 61 8.01 6.56 -10.63
C GLY A 61 7.67 7.62 -9.59
N TYR A 62 6.73 7.34 -8.68
CA TYR A 62 6.37 8.21 -7.55
C TYR A 62 5.80 9.58 -7.95
N ARG A 63 4.94 9.60 -8.97
CA ARG A 63 4.37 10.83 -9.54
C ARG A 63 2.85 10.94 -9.32
N GLY A 64 2.36 12.17 -9.43
CA GLY A 64 0.94 12.52 -9.29
C GLY A 64 0.52 12.65 -7.82
N TYR A 65 -0.77 12.42 -7.55
CA TYR A 65 -1.30 12.46 -6.19
C TYR A 65 -0.59 11.45 -5.28
N GLN A 66 -0.42 11.84 -4.01
CA GLN A 66 0.19 11.03 -2.96
C GLN A 66 -0.86 10.62 -1.96
N TYR A 67 -0.79 9.37 -1.51
CA TYR A 67 -1.69 8.79 -0.52
C TYR A 67 -0.85 8.27 0.63
N ILE A 68 -0.95 8.90 1.80
CA ILE A 68 -0.24 8.49 3.00
C ILE A 68 -1.00 7.33 3.64
N LEU A 69 -0.29 6.22 3.85
CA LEU A 69 -0.84 4.96 4.32
C LEU A 69 -0.13 4.57 5.62
N GLU A 70 -0.80 4.80 6.73
CA GLU A 70 -0.29 4.54 8.08
C GLU A 70 -0.95 3.29 8.65
N ARG A 71 -0.23 2.59 9.53
CA ARG A 71 -0.70 1.37 10.20
C ARG A 71 -1.69 1.67 11.33
N ASP A 72 -1.50 2.77 12.03
CA ASP A 72 -2.35 3.21 13.14
C ASP A 72 -3.70 3.75 12.65
N ARG A 73 -3.75 4.33 11.45
CA ARG A 73 -4.99 4.72 10.79
C ARG A 73 -5.72 3.51 10.18
N HIS A 74 -7.03 3.38 10.46
CA HIS A 74 -7.87 2.25 10.03
C HIS A 74 -7.29 0.87 10.39
N GLN A 75 -6.43 0.77 11.41
CA GLN A 75 -5.67 -0.45 11.73
C GLN A 75 -4.83 -0.97 10.53
N GLY A 76 -4.43 -0.06 9.65
CA GLY A 76 -3.69 -0.34 8.42
C GLY A 76 -4.57 -0.93 7.32
N GLU A 77 -5.88 -1.02 7.50
CA GLU A 77 -6.79 -1.70 6.58
C GLU A 77 -7.61 -0.70 5.78
N TYR A 78 -7.21 -0.47 4.52
CA TYR A 78 -7.90 0.41 3.58
C TYR A 78 -8.66 -0.44 2.56
N ARG A 79 -9.94 -0.69 2.82
CA ARG A 79 -10.78 -1.67 2.09
C ARG A 79 -11.27 -1.17 0.74
N ASN A 80 -11.27 0.14 0.52
CA ASN A 80 -11.67 0.78 -0.73
C ASN A 80 -10.96 2.14 -0.87
N TYR A 81 -11.14 2.78 -2.03
CA TYR A 81 -10.44 4.03 -2.34
C TYR A 81 -10.80 5.21 -1.43
N MET A 82 -12.01 5.23 -0.87
CA MET A 82 -12.49 6.34 -0.02
C MET A 82 -11.77 6.37 1.33
N GLU A 83 -11.18 5.25 1.75
CA GLU A 83 -10.48 5.14 3.04
C GLU A 83 -9.06 5.71 3.00
N TYR A 84 -8.38 5.66 1.84
CA TYR A 84 -7.02 6.21 1.68
C TYR A 84 -6.97 7.52 0.87
N SER A 85 -8.04 7.92 0.18
CA SER A 85 -8.10 9.18 -0.56
C SER A 85 -8.86 10.24 0.22
N THR A 86 -8.17 11.29 0.69
CA THR A 86 -8.81 12.42 1.38
C THR A 86 -9.12 13.60 0.45
N GLN A 87 -8.37 13.74 -0.66
CA GLN A 87 -8.46 14.93 -1.53
C GLN A 87 -8.34 14.61 -3.04
N ALA A 88 -7.97 13.39 -3.42
CA ALA A 88 -7.77 13.05 -4.82
C ALA A 88 -9.08 12.57 -5.45
N HIS A 89 -9.48 13.16 -6.58
CA HIS A 89 -10.63 12.72 -7.39
C HIS A 89 -10.31 11.48 -8.26
N THR A 90 -9.39 10.63 -7.80
CA THR A 90 -8.94 9.43 -8.50
C THR A 90 -8.53 8.35 -7.50
N ASN A 91 -8.86 7.11 -7.85
CA ASN A 91 -8.52 5.90 -7.10
C ASN A 91 -7.30 5.17 -7.69
N GLN A 92 -6.58 5.79 -8.61
CA GLN A 92 -5.47 5.16 -9.28
C GLN A 92 -4.25 5.12 -8.36
N VAL A 93 -3.61 3.94 -8.27
CA VAL A 93 -2.34 3.73 -7.58
C VAL A 93 -1.44 2.87 -8.47
N GLN A 94 -0.22 3.33 -8.73
CA GLN A 94 0.73 2.63 -9.61
C GLN A 94 2.16 2.56 -9.07
N SER A 95 2.51 3.28 -8.01
CA SER A 95 3.80 3.09 -7.33
C SER A 95 3.71 3.32 -5.83
N ILE A 96 4.62 2.73 -5.06
CA ILE A 96 4.68 2.78 -3.59
C ILE A 96 6.11 2.91 -3.11
N ARG A 97 6.33 3.65 -2.01
CA ARG A 97 7.60 3.64 -1.28
C ARG A 97 7.39 3.75 0.22
N ARG A 98 8.40 3.34 0.96
CA ARG A 98 8.49 3.53 2.40
C ARG A 98 8.75 5.00 2.70
N ILE A 99 8.19 5.49 3.79
CA ILE A 99 8.58 6.77 4.36
C ILE A 99 9.62 6.45 5.45
N GLN A 100 10.87 6.86 5.21
CA GLN A 100 11.94 6.74 6.20
C GLN A 100 11.94 8.00 7.06
N HIS A 101 12.06 7.80 8.38
CA HIS A 101 12.35 8.86 9.34
C HIS A 101 13.87 9.03 9.49
#